data_AF-A0A530BZA7-F1
#
_entry.id   AF-A0A530BZA7-F1
#
_cell.length_a   1.000
_cell.length_b   1.000
_cell.length_c   1.000
_cell.angle_alpha   90.00
_cell.angle_beta   90.00
_cell.angle_gamma   90.00
#
_symmetry.space_group_name_H-M   'P 1'
#
loop_
_entity.id
_entity.type
_entity.pdbx_description
1 polymer ?
#
loop_
_entity_poly.entity_id
_entity_poly.type
_entity_poly.pdbx_seq_one_letter_code
_entity_poly.pdbx_strand_id
1 'polypeptide(L)'
;MSESTVRYSPRGRTRAIKSFLCQFLGHGGAQAGLVCLVFFLVLAAAPNTLVGPLQTAINATGDFLVPPSGEHLLGTDEVGRDVLNLVVHGARISLTIALLATVISLVVGTSVGITAGYYG
;
A
#
# COMPACT_ATOMS: atom_id res chain seq x y z
N MET A 1 54.26 20.50 -8.46
CA MET A 1 53.09 20.30 -9.32
C MET A 1 52.76 18.81 -9.31
N SER A 2 51.85 18.38 -8.43
CA SER A 2 51.38 16.99 -8.35
C SER A 2 49.86 17.04 -8.45
N GLU A 3 49.33 16.77 -9.63
CA GLU A 3 47.90 16.65 -9.87
C GLU A 3 47.38 15.38 -9.17
N SER A 4 46.64 15.57 -8.08
CA SER A 4 45.88 14.50 -7.43
C SER A 4 44.58 14.27 -8.20
N THR A 5 44.64 13.37 -9.18
CA THR A 5 43.45 12.88 -9.88
C THR A 5 42.53 12.15 -8.91
N VAL A 6 41.47 12.81 -8.45
CA VAL A 6 40.40 12.22 -7.63
C VAL A 6 39.66 11.18 -8.47
N ARG A 7 39.94 9.90 -8.22
CA ARG A 7 39.20 8.79 -8.84
C ARG A 7 37.84 8.64 -8.18
N TYR A 8 36.79 9.17 -8.81
CA TYR A 8 35.41 8.90 -8.43
C TYR A 8 35.06 7.44 -8.78
N SER A 9 34.96 6.57 -7.77
CA SER A 9 34.53 5.18 -7.95
C SER A 9 33.00 5.12 -8.08
N PRO A 10 32.43 4.69 -9.22
CA PRO A 10 30.99 4.74 -9.45
C PRO A 10 30.21 3.59 -8.77
N ARG A 11 30.87 2.77 -7.94
CA ARG A 11 30.33 1.50 -7.41
C ARG A 11 29.52 1.62 -6.11
N GLY A 12 29.28 2.84 -5.60
CA GLY A 12 28.65 3.05 -4.29
C GLY A 12 27.13 2.85 -4.22
N ARG A 13 26.41 3.05 -5.33
CA ARG A 13 24.94 3.18 -5.30
C ARG A 13 24.21 1.88 -4.92
N THR A 14 24.65 0.73 -5.45
CA THR A 14 24.04 -0.57 -5.15
C THR A 14 24.39 -1.09 -3.76
N ARG A 15 25.57 -0.75 -3.23
CA ARG A 15 25.93 -1.06 -1.84
C ARG A 15 25.12 -0.25 -0.84
N ALA A 16 24.91 1.04 -1.12
CA ALA A 16 24.09 1.92 -0.28
C ALA A 16 22.63 1.42 -0.22
N ILE A 17 22.02 1.08 -1.35
CA ILE A 17 20.65 0.55 -1.39
C ILE A 17 20.54 -0.78 -0.62
N LYS A 18 21.51 -1.68 -0.78
CA LYS A 18 21.54 -2.95 -0.04
C LYS A 18 21.67 -2.73 1.47
N SER A 19 22.50 -1.79 1.92
CA SER A 19 22.63 -1.49 3.36
C SER A 19 21.34 -0.87 3.93
N PHE A 20 20.70 0.05 3.21
CA PHE A 20 19.42 0.62 3.63
C PHE A 20 18.30 -0.43 3.69
N LEU A 21 18.21 -1.33 2.70
CA LEU A 21 17.22 -2.40 2.70
C LEU A 21 17.45 -3.40 3.83
N CYS A 22 18.68 -3.89 4.04
CA CYS A 22 18.97 -4.77 5.18
C CYS A 22 18.73 -4.09 6.54
N GLN A 23 19.02 -2.79 6.65
CA GLN A 23 18.79 -2.04 7.87
C GLN A 23 17.30 -1.75 8.12
N PHE A 24 16.55 -1.47 7.05
CA PHE A 24 15.10 -1.30 7.10
C PHE A 24 14.41 -2.62 7.48
N LEU A 25 14.80 -3.74 6.84
CA LEU A 25 14.31 -5.07 7.20
C LEU A 25 14.83 -5.57 8.56
N GLY A 26 15.81 -4.91 9.18
CA GLY A 26 16.30 -5.24 10.53
C GLY A 26 15.44 -4.69 11.66
N HIS A 27 14.49 -3.77 11.37
CA HIS A 27 13.62 -3.16 12.38
C HIS A 27 12.23 -3.81 12.38
N GLY A 28 11.76 -4.24 13.56
CA GLY A 28 10.46 -4.92 13.69
C GLY A 28 9.27 -4.07 13.21
N GLY A 29 9.30 -2.74 13.41
CA GLY A 29 8.25 -1.84 12.93
C GLY A 29 8.17 -1.75 11.40
N ALA A 30 9.32 -1.72 10.72
CA ALA A 30 9.39 -1.69 9.26
C ALA A 30 8.94 -3.01 8.63
N GLN A 31 9.30 -4.14 9.25
CA GLN A 31 8.83 -5.47 8.84
C GLN A 31 7.32 -5.60 9.00
N ALA A 32 6.75 -5.17 10.13
CA ALA A 32 5.32 -5.22 10.37
C ALA A 32 4.54 -4.41 9.31
N GLY A 33 5.00 -3.19 9.02
CA GLY A 33 4.41 -2.36 7.96
C GLY A 33 4.49 -3.01 6.58
N LEU A 34 5.63 -3.60 6.23
CA LEU A 34 5.82 -4.30 4.95
C LEU A 34 4.90 -5.52 4.83
N VAL A 35 4.78 -6.32 5.88
CA VAL A 35 3.88 -7.49 5.91
C VAL A 35 2.42 -7.06 5.75
N CYS A 36 1.98 -6.04 6.49
CA CYS A 36 0.62 -5.49 6.33
C CYS A 36 0.37 -4.98 4.91
N LEU A 37 1.31 -4.23 4.33
CA LEU A 37 1.19 -3.71 2.98
C LEU A 37 1.08 -4.85 1.94
N VAL A 38 1.95 -5.85 2.04
CA VAL A 38 1.93 -7.01 1.14
C VAL A 38 0.62 -7.80 1.29
N PHE A 39 0.16 -8.00 2.53
CA PHE A 39 -1.12 -8.65 2.80
C PHE A 39 -2.29 -7.96 2.10
N PHE A 40 -2.43 -6.63 2.26
CA PHE A 40 -3.48 -5.87 1.59
C PHE A 40 -3.31 -5.81 0.06
N LEU A 41 -2.08 -5.78 -0.44
CA LEU A 41 -1.82 -5.85 -1.88
C LEU A 41 -2.28 -7.18 -2.49
N VAL A 42 -2.03 -8.30 -1.80
CA VAL A 42 -2.48 -9.63 -2.24
C VAL A 42 -4.01 -9.69 -2.27
N LEU A 43 -4.68 -9.20 -1.22
CA LEU A 43 -6.14 -9.11 -1.19
C LEU A 43 -6.70 -8.23 -2.32
N ALA A 44 -6.07 -7.09 -2.57
CA ALA A 44 -6.51 -6.14 -3.59
C ALA A 44 -6.20 -6.58 -5.04
N ALA A 45 -5.25 -7.49 -5.25
CA ALA A 45 -4.86 -7.94 -6.59
C ALA A 45 -5.96 -8.77 -7.27
N ALA A 46 -6.71 -9.56 -6.51
CA ALA A 46 -7.71 -10.47 -7.06
C ALA A 46 -8.99 -10.55 -6.19
N PRO A 47 -9.68 -9.42 -5.95
CA PRO A 47 -10.86 -9.38 -5.07
C PRO A 47 -11.99 -10.28 -5.60
N ASN A 48 -12.18 -10.31 -6.92
CA ASN A 48 -13.25 -11.07 -7.57
C ASN A 48 -13.06 -12.60 -7.46
N THR A 49 -11.81 -13.08 -7.41
CA THR A 49 -11.55 -14.53 -7.23
C THR A 49 -11.59 -14.94 -5.76
N LEU A 50 -11.33 -14.01 -4.83
CA LEU A 50 -11.33 -14.27 -3.39
C LEU A 50 -12.74 -14.22 -2.80
N VAL A 51 -13.56 -13.25 -3.18
CA VAL A 51 -14.88 -13.00 -2.55
C VAL A 51 -16.03 -12.85 -3.56
N GLY A 52 -15.76 -13.09 -4.85
CA GLY A 52 -16.76 -12.94 -5.91
C GLY A 52 -17.01 -11.47 -6.31
N PRO A 53 -18.02 -11.22 -7.15
CA PRO A 53 -18.33 -9.87 -7.61
C PRO A 53 -18.85 -8.99 -6.47
N LEU A 54 -18.58 -7.69 -6.56
CA LEU A 54 -19.03 -6.72 -5.57
C LEU A 54 -20.56 -6.71 -5.45
N GLN A 55 -21.07 -7.02 -4.26
CA GLN A 55 -22.50 -6.94 -3.95
C GLN A 55 -22.91 -5.49 -3.73
N THR A 56 -23.76 -4.97 -4.61
CA THR A 56 -24.38 -3.64 -4.47
C THR A 56 -25.70 -3.74 -3.71
N ALA A 57 -26.19 -2.63 -3.14
CA ALA A 57 -27.47 -2.57 -2.40
C ALA A 57 -28.67 -3.14 -3.17
N ILE A 58 -28.65 -3.07 -4.51
CA ILE A 58 -29.70 -3.58 -5.39
C ILE A 58 -29.58 -5.07 -5.76
N ASN A 59 -28.41 -5.68 -5.54
CA ASN A 59 -28.12 -7.08 -5.90
C ASN A 59 -27.91 -7.97 -4.66
N ALA A 60 -27.98 -7.38 -3.46
CA ALA A 60 -27.83 -8.13 -2.22
C ALA A 60 -29.06 -9.02 -2.03
N THR A 61 -28.84 -10.34 -2.03
CA THR A 61 -29.89 -11.35 -1.84
C THR A 61 -29.75 -12.05 -0.47
N GLY A 62 -28.79 -11.63 0.35
CA GLY A 62 -28.51 -12.23 1.64
C GLY A 62 -29.43 -11.73 2.75
N ASP A 63 -29.48 -12.50 3.84
CA ASP A 63 -30.19 -12.12 5.05
C ASP A 63 -29.51 -10.91 5.73
N PHE A 64 -30.32 -10.08 6.39
CA PHE A 64 -29.87 -8.84 7.04
C PHE A 64 -29.25 -9.13 8.42
N LEU A 65 -28.17 -8.44 8.76
CA LEU A 65 -27.52 -8.48 10.08
C LEU A 65 -27.17 -9.91 10.56
N VAL A 66 -26.74 -10.77 9.63
CA VAL A 66 -26.34 -12.13 9.96
C VAL A 66 -25.00 -12.08 10.69
N PRO A 67 -24.87 -12.75 11.85
CA PRO A 67 -23.60 -12.83 12.57
C PRO A 67 -22.54 -13.61 11.77
N PRO A 68 -21.25 -13.47 12.10
CA PRO A 68 -20.17 -14.19 11.43
C PRO A 68 -20.43 -15.70 11.39
N SER A 69 -20.41 -16.29 10.20
CA SER A 69 -20.70 -17.70 9.95
C SER A 69 -19.76 -18.26 8.88
N GLY A 70 -19.81 -19.58 8.65
CA GLY A 70 -18.98 -20.23 7.62
C GLY A 70 -19.29 -19.74 6.19
N GLU A 71 -20.52 -19.27 5.94
CA GLU A 71 -20.89 -18.63 4.67
C GLU A 71 -20.54 -17.14 4.63
N HIS A 72 -20.64 -16.45 5.76
CA HIS A 72 -20.34 -15.02 5.88
C HIS A 72 -19.27 -14.81 6.94
N LEU A 73 -18.00 -14.90 6.54
CA LEU A 73 -16.85 -14.88 7.47
C LEU A 73 -16.83 -13.66 8.41
N LEU A 74 -17.33 -12.51 7.96
CA LEU A 74 -17.46 -11.28 8.75
C LEU A 74 -18.93 -10.88 9.01
N GLY A 75 -19.89 -11.72 8.63
CA GLY A 75 -21.31 -11.41 8.69
C GLY A 75 -21.81 -10.54 7.53
N THR A 76 -23.09 -10.16 7.61
CA THR A 76 -23.73 -9.27 6.63
C THR A 76 -24.07 -7.90 7.20
N ASP A 77 -24.10 -6.91 6.32
CA ASP A 77 -24.47 -5.53 6.62
C ASP A 77 -26.01 -5.32 6.69
N GLU A 78 -26.44 -4.10 6.97
CA GLU A 78 -27.86 -3.65 7.01
C GLU A 78 -28.63 -3.85 5.70
N VAL A 79 -27.92 -4.10 4.61
CA VAL A 79 -28.48 -4.38 3.28
C VAL A 79 -28.29 -5.85 2.87
N GLY A 80 -27.82 -6.73 3.76
CA GLY A 80 -27.62 -8.16 3.46
C GLY A 80 -26.42 -8.44 2.55
N ARG A 81 -25.43 -7.55 2.55
CA ARG A 81 -24.16 -7.69 1.79
C ARG A 81 -23.09 -8.32 2.67
N ASP A 82 -22.25 -9.17 2.10
CA ASP A 82 -21.09 -9.72 2.81
C ASP A 82 -20.06 -8.61 3.11
N VAL A 83 -19.79 -8.42 4.40
CA VAL A 83 -18.83 -7.41 4.90
C VAL A 83 -17.41 -7.73 4.42
N LEU A 84 -17.04 -9.01 4.32
CA LEU A 84 -15.71 -9.39 3.81
C LEU A 84 -15.53 -8.94 2.36
N ASN A 85 -16.56 -9.09 1.55
CA ASN A 85 -16.55 -8.69 0.15
C ASN A 85 -16.33 -7.17 0.01
N LEU A 86 -17.02 -6.39 0.85
CA LEU A 86 -16.88 -4.94 0.95
C LEU A 86 -15.47 -4.53 1.39
N VAL A 87 -14.89 -5.20 2.39
CA VAL A 87 -13.55 -4.90 2.90
C VAL A 87 -12.49 -5.18 1.84
N VAL A 88 -12.57 -6.32 1.14
CA VAL A 88 -11.57 -6.71 0.13
C VAL A 88 -11.64 -5.79 -1.10
N HIS A 89 -12.84 -5.45 -1.57
CA HIS A 89 -12.98 -4.47 -2.66
C HIS A 89 -12.59 -3.06 -2.22
N GLY A 90 -12.92 -2.67 -1.00
CA GLY A 90 -12.54 -1.40 -0.40
C GLY A 90 -11.03 -1.24 -0.27
N ALA A 91 -10.31 -2.31 0.09
CA ALA A 91 -8.85 -2.29 0.20
C ALA A 91 -8.18 -1.85 -1.11
N ARG A 92 -8.65 -2.34 -2.26
CA ARG A 92 -8.14 -1.92 -3.58
C ARG A 92 -8.32 -0.42 -3.82
N ILE A 93 -9.48 0.13 -3.49
CA ILE A 93 -9.78 1.57 -3.65
C ILE A 93 -8.92 2.40 -2.69
N SER A 94 -8.78 1.98 -1.43
CA SER A 94 -7.93 2.67 -0.46
C SER A 94 -6.46 2.70 -0.88
N LEU A 95 -5.94 1.58 -1.40
CA LEU A 95 -4.58 1.48 -1.93
C LEU A 95 -4.35 2.42 -3.13
N THR A 96 -5.31 2.51 -4.05
CA THR A 96 -5.17 3.41 -5.22
C THR A 96 -5.19 4.88 -4.79
N ILE A 97 -6.08 5.27 -3.88
CA ILE A 97 -6.15 6.64 -3.34
C ILE A 97 -4.86 6.99 -2.59
N ALA A 98 -4.37 6.09 -1.72
CA ALA A 98 -3.14 6.30 -0.98
C ALA A 98 -1.92 6.48 -1.91
N LEU A 99 -1.84 5.70 -2.99
CA LEU A 99 -0.79 5.84 -3.99
C LEU A 99 -0.87 7.20 -4.69
N LEU A 100 -2.05 7.61 -5.15
CA LEU A 100 -2.26 8.90 -5.81
C LEU A 100 -1.91 10.08 -4.89
N ALA A 101 -2.39 10.04 -3.64
CA ALA A 101 -2.07 11.05 -2.64
C ALA A 101 -0.56 11.15 -2.39
N THR A 102 0.14 10.02 -2.33
CA THR A 102 1.60 9.97 -2.14
C THR A 102 2.33 10.59 -3.33
N VAL A 103 1.92 10.26 -4.57
CA VAL A 103 2.52 10.84 -5.78
C VAL A 103 2.33 12.35 -5.82
N ILE A 104 1.13 12.84 -5.54
CA ILE A 104 0.85 14.28 -5.50
C ILE A 104 1.69 14.96 -4.41
N SER A 105 1.72 14.38 -3.20
CA SER A 105 2.52 14.89 -2.09
C SER A 105 4.01 14.94 -2.44
N LEU A 106 4.52 13.93 -3.13
CA LEU A 106 5.91 13.90 -3.59
C LEU A 106 6.19 15.02 -4.59
N VAL A 107 5.33 15.21 -5.60
CA VAL A 107 5.49 16.27 -6.61
C VAL A 107 5.47 17.65 -5.96
N VAL A 108 4.49 17.92 -5.10
CA VAL A 108 4.36 19.20 -4.41
C VAL A 108 5.50 19.41 -3.42
N GLY A 109 5.79 18.42 -2.57
CA GLY A 109 6.84 18.51 -1.57
C GLY A 109 8.24 18.66 -2.17
N THR A 110 8.53 17.94 -3.25
CA THR A 110 9.85 18.05 -3.93
C THR A 110 10.00 19.38 -4.66
N SER A 111 8.98 19.86 -5.36
CA SER A 111 9.03 21.16 -6.04
C SER A 111 9.25 22.31 -5.06
N VAL A 112 8.51 22.31 -3.93
CA VAL A 112 8.70 23.29 -2.85
C VAL A 112 10.09 23.13 -2.23
N GLY A 113 10.54 21.91 -1.94
CA GLY A 113 11.85 21.64 -1.35
C GLY A 113 13.02 22.10 -2.21
N ILE A 114 12.96 21.86 -3.53
CA ILE A 114 13.98 22.33 -4.48
C ILE A 114 13.99 23.86 -4.54
N THR A 115 12.81 24.48 -4.62
CA THR A 115 12.69 25.93 -4.65
C THR A 115 13.27 26.56 -3.38
N ALA A 116 12.92 26.03 -2.22
CA ALA A 116 13.46 26.48 -0.94
C ALA A 116 14.98 26.30 -0.86
N GLY A 117 15.52 25.16 -1.31
CA GLY A 117 16.96 24.90 -1.30
C GLY A 117 17.75 25.71 -2.34
N TYR A 118 17.10 26.29 -3.34
CA TYR A 118 17.74 27.18 -4.31
C TYR A 118 17.80 28.63 -3.82
N TYR A 119 16.80 29.09 -3.06
CA TYR A 119 16.69 30.47 -2.57
C TYR A 119 17.13 30.70 -1.12
N GLY A 120 17.21 29.64 -0.31
CA GLY A 120 17.71 29.67 1.07
C GLY A 120 19.19 29.35 1.15
#